data_AF-A0A552HD46-F1
#
_entry.id   AF-A0A552HD46-F1
#
_cell.length_a   1.000
_cell.length_b   1.000
_cell.length_c   1.000
_cell.angle_alpha   90.00
_cell.angle_beta   90.00
_cell.angle_gamma   90.00
#
_symmetry.space_group_name_H-M   'P 1'
#
loop_
_entity.id
_entity.type
_entity.pdbx_description
1 polymer ?
#
loop_
_entity_poly.entity_id
_entity_poly.type
_entity_poly.pdbx_seq_one_letter_code
_entity_poly.pdbx_strand_id
1 'polypeptide(L)' 'MSFEIALYAGEIRVKLRTQGKTRSEADMLISATAKIHKLTLVTHNIRDFEGCEILLFNPFS' A
#
# COMPACT_ATOMS: atom_id res chain seq x y z
N MET A 1 -13.31 -2.49 -7.85
CA MET A 1 -12.10 -3.22 -7.42
C MET A 1 -11.77 -4.25 -8.50
N SER A 2 -10.62 -4.17 -9.18
CA SER A 2 -10.21 -5.19 -10.16
C SER A 2 -9.58 -6.40 -9.44
N PHE A 3 -9.55 -7.55 -10.12
CA PHE A 3 -8.93 -8.78 -9.58
C PHE A 3 -7.46 -8.57 -9.21
N GLU A 4 -6.70 -7.86 -10.05
CA GLU A 4 -5.27 -7.58 -9.85
C GLU A 4 -5.00 -6.78 -8.56
N ILE A 5 -5.85 -5.80 -8.26
CA ILE A 5 -5.75 -4.99 -7.03
C ILE A 5 -5.99 -5.87 -5.81
N ALA A 6 -7.02 -6.73 -5.85
CA ALA A 6 -7.32 -7.63 -4.73
C ALA A 6 -6.20 -8.64 -4.49
N LEU A 7 -5.64 -9.22 -5.56
CA LEU A 7 -4.52 -10.15 -5.49
C LEU A 7 -3.28 -9.49 -4.87
N TYR A 8 -2.86 -8.34 -5.43
CA TYR A 8 -1.67 -7.64 -4.93
C TYR A 8 -1.85 -7.17 -3.48
N ALA A 9 -3.04 -6.69 -3.09
CA ALA A 9 -3.35 -6.28 -1.73
C ALA A 9 -3.19 -7.46 -0.74
N GLY A 10 -3.62 -8.67 -1.12
CA GLY A 10 -3.42 -9.88 -0.33
C GLY A 10 -1.93 -10.24 -0.19
N GLU A 11 -1.20 -10.26 -1.30
CA GLU A 11 0.22 -10.60 -1.35
C GLU A 11 1.07 -9.65 -0.50
N ILE A 12 0.89 -8.34 -0.65
CA ILE A 12 1.68 -7.35 0.10
C ILE A 12 1.35 -7.39 1.59
N ARG A 13 0.08 -7.64 1.96
CA ARG A 13 -0.34 -7.78 3.35
C ARG A 13 0.32 -8.99 4.02
N VAL A 14 0.40 -10.12 3.30
CA VAL A 14 1.10 -11.32 3.79
C VAL A 14 2.60 -11.03 3.93
N LYS A 15 3.23 -10.43 2.91
CA LYS A 15 4.66 -10.06 2.94
C LYS A 15 5.00 -9.16 4.12
N LEU A 16 4.19 -8.15 4.41
CA LEU A 16 4.42 -7.25 5.54
C LEU A 16 4.18 -7.96 6.88
N ARG A 17 3.15 -8.81 6.96
CA ARG A 17 2.87 -9.61 8.16
C ARG A 17 4.02 -10.55 8.52
N THR A 18 4.66 -11.20 7.55
CA THR A 18 5.83 -12.07 7.82
C THR A 18 7.05 -11.29 8.32
N GLN A 19 7.09 -9.98 8.12
CA GLN A 19 8.10 -9.06 8.65
C GLN A 19 7.70 -8.42 10.00
N GLY A 20 6.62 -8.89 10.63
CA GLY A 20 6.09 -8.31 11.87
C GLY A 20 5.37 -6.97 11.69
N LYS A 21 5.09 -6.54 10.45
CA LYS A 21 4.40 -5.28 10.14
C LYS A 21 2.93 -5.57 9.80
N THR A 22 2.04 -5.34 10.77
CA THR A 22 0.59 -5.47 10.54
C THR A 22 0.03 -4.20 9.90
N ARG A 23 -0.71 -4.36 8.80
CA ARG A 23 -1.42 -3.27 8.11
C ARG A 23 -2.91 -3.55 7.99
N SER A 24 -3.70 -2.49 7.92
CA SER A 24 -5.14 -2.59 7.70
C SER A 24 -5.42 -3.07 6.27
N GLU A 25 -6.58 -3.70 6.05
CA GLU A 25 -6.97 -4.13 4.71
C GLU A 25 -7.19 -2.94 3.76
N ALA A 26 -7.74 -1.84 4.28
CA ALA A 26 -7.95 -0.61 3.52
C ALA A 26 -6.64 -0.03 2.98
N ASP A 27 -5.58 0.03 3.80
CA ASP A 27 -4.26 0.53 3.37
C ASP A 27 -3.67 -0.35 2.26
N MET A 28 -3.87 -1.67 2.36
CA MET A 28 -3.38 -2.59 1.33
C MET A 28 -4.11 -2.40 0.01
N LEU A 29 -5.43 -2.20 0.03
CA LEU A 29 -6.21 -1.88 -1.17
C LEU A 29 -5.82 -0.53 -1.78
N ILE A 30 -5.57 0.49 -0.97
CA ILE A 30 -5.06 1.80 -1.43
C ILE A 30 -3.69 1.62 -2.07
N SER A 31 -2.77 0.91 -1.41
CA SER A 31 -1.42 0.69 -1.90
C SER A 31 -1.40 -0.13 -3.20
N ALA A 32 -2.23 -1.16 -3.29
CA ALA A 32 -2.38 -1.99 -4.47
C ALA A 32 -2.91 -1.19 -5.65
N THR A 33 -3.92 -0.34 -5.42
CA THR A 33 -4.43 0.58 -6.43
C THR A 33 -3.32 1.50 -6.96
N ALA A 34 -2.54 2.13 -6.06
CA ALA A 34 -1.43 2.98 -6.45
C ALA A 34 -0.35 2.23 -7.24
N LYS A 35 -0.02 1.00 -6.83
CA LYS A 35 0.96 0.15 -7.51
C LYS A 35 0.52 -0.21 -8.94
N ILE A 36 -0.67 -0.80 -9.08
CA ILE A 36 -1.17 -1.32 -10.35
C ILE A 36 -1.31 -0.20 -11.39
N HIS A 37 -1.78 0.97 -10.95
CA HIS A 37 -1.97 2.13 -11.82
C HIS A 37 -0.75 3.06 -11.91
N LYS A 38 0.38 2.70 -11.27
CA LYS A 38 1.64 3.48 -11.27
C LYS A 38 1.45 4.92 -10.79
N LEU A 39 0.64 5.11 -9.75
CA LEU A 39 0.34 6.41 -9.15
C LEU A 39 1.30 6.72 -7.99
N THR A 40 1.43 8.01 -7.67
CA THR A 40 2.02 8.45 -6.40
C THR A 40 0.90 8.60 -5.37
N LEU A 41 1.05 7.95 -4.22
CA LEU A 41 0.13 8.11 -3.11
C LEU A 41 0.50 9.35 -2.31
N VAL A 42 -0.38 10.34 -2.32
CA VAL A 42 -0.25 11.57 -1.54
C VAL A 42 -0.92 11.37 -0.18
N THR A 43 -0.15 11.41 0.92
CA THR A 43 -0.70 11.16 2.27
C THR A 43 0.20 11.73 3.36
N HIS A 44 -0.39 12.13 4.50
CA HIS A 44 0.34 12.46 5.73
C HIS A 44 0.74 11.19 6.52
N ASN A 45 0.11 10.05 6.26
CA ASN A 45 0.34 8.77 6.94
C ASN A 45 1.38 7.90 6.22
N ILE A 46 2.54 8.46 5.86
CA ILE A 46 3.60 7.73 5.13
C ILE A 46 3.93 6.39 5.81
N ARG A 47 3.99 6.39 7.15
CA ARG A 47 4.34 5.22 7.98
C ARG A 47 3.48 3.99 7.72
N ASP A 48 2.22 4.16 7.30
CA ASP A 48 1.30 3.04 7.03
C ASP A 48 1.56 2.36 5.68
N PHE A 49 2.19 3.08 4.76
CA PHE A 49 2.48 2.61 3.42
C PHE A 49 3.96 2.25 3.20
N GLU A 50 4.81 2.44 4.21
CA GLU A 50 6.19 1.98 4.20
C GLU A 50 6.29 0.48 3.92
N GLY A 51 7.09 0.13 2.90
CA GLY A 51 7.28 -1.24 2.45
C GLY A 51 6.21 -1.75 1.47
N CYS A 52 5.24 -0.93 1.06
CA CYS A 52 4.23 -1.31 0.06
C CYS A 52 4.72 -1.19 -1.40
N GLU A 53 5.97 -0.77 -1.61
CA GLU A 53 6.62 -0.62 -2.92
C GLU A 53 5.90 0.33 -3.89
N ILE A 54 5.40 1.44 -3.34
CA ILE A 54 4.73 2.52 -4.07
C ILE A 54 5.47 3.84 -3.87
N LEU A 55 5.23 4.81 -4.76
CA LEU A 55 5.71 6.18 -4.59
C LEU A 55 4.85 6.90 -3.54
N LEU A 56 5.51 7.55 -2.59
CA LEU A 56 4.87 8.29 -1.49
C LEU A 56 5.26 9.76 -1.55
N PHE A 57 4.29 10.63 -1.32
CA PHE A 57 4.49 12.07 -1.19
C PHE A 57 3.68 12.60 0.00
N ASN A 58 4.34 13.28 0.95
CA ASN A 58 3.64 13.96 2.03
C ASN A 58 3.63 15.48 1.77
N PRO A 59 2.45 16.08 1.53
CA PRO A 59 2.33 17.49 1.17
C PRO A 59 2.50 18.44 2.37
N PHE A 60 2.68 17.92 3.59
CA PHE A 60 2.84 18.69 4.82
C PHE A 60 4.25 18.61 5.41
N SER A 61 5.21 18.10 4.63
CA SER A 61 6.63 18.04 5.00
C SER A 61 7.39 19.28 4.55
#